data_AF-A0AAW1J0H0-F1
#
_entry.id   AF-A0AAW1J0H0-F1
#
_cell.length_a   1.000
_cell.length_b   1.000
_cell.length_c   1.000
_cell.angle_alpha   90.00
_cell.angle_beta   90.00
_cell.angle_gamma   90.00
#
_symmetry.space_group_name_H-M   'P 1'
#
loop_
_entity.id
_entity.type
_entity.pdbx_description
1 polymer ?
#
loop_
_entity_poly.entity_id
_entity_poly.type
_entity_poly.pdbx_seq_one_letter_code
_entity_poly.pdbx_strand_id
1 'polypeptide(L)'
;MTTLLKPKTVNVIYERAKFHQRHQNDGETVQEIIADVLKLSKTYNYGNMTDELIRDKLVVGIRDIKVSERMQMDSKLTFAEAKTLIVQNERVKQENKNLREKSTKEVYTPDTLSRHRLRIGRDDVDVLQEEDIIFHVNVISKLMEKEIQTDEEYVTQKQKLRQRFCWEGTLETYYRRNRRR
;
A
#
# COMPACT_ATOMS: atom_id res chain seq x y z
N MET A 1 -38.69 0.87 43.37
CA MET A 1 -37.32 1.29 43.75
C MET A 1 -36.57 1.63 42.48
N THR A 2 -36.50 2.91 42.13
CA THR A 2 -35.83 3.37 40.91
C THR A 2 -34.34 3.47 41.20
N THR A 3 -33.56 2.52 40.68
CA THR A 3 -32.10 2.54 40.77
C THR A 3 -31.58 3.77 40.04
N LEU A 4 -31.14 4.76 40.81
CA LEU A 4 -30.51 5.98 40.30
C LEU A 4 -29.14 5.59 39.74
N LEU A 5 -29.08 5.30 38.43
CA LEU A 5 -27.83 5.14 37.71
C LEU A 5 -27.08 6.48 37.77
N LYS A 6 -26.09 6.58 38.66
CA LYS A 6 -25.18 7.72 38.69
C LYS A 6 -24.53 7.84 37.30
N PRO A 7 -24.52 9.04 36.69
CA PRO A 7 -23.89 9.21 35.39
C PRO A 7 -22.43 8.76 35.50
N LYS A 8 -22.01 7.88 34.59
CA LYS A 8 -20.62 7.42 34.52
C LYS A 8 -19.75 8.65 34.27
N THR A 9 -18.98 9.05 35.28
CA THR A 9 -18.02 10.14 35.14
C THR A 9 -16.93 9.67 34.18
N VAL A 10 -16.86 10.32 33.02
CA VAL A 10 -15.83 10.04 32.02
C VAL A 10 -14.52 10.66 32.50
N ASN A 11 -13.46 9.86 32.60
CA ASN A 11 -12.12 10.39 32.88
C ASN A 11 -11.61 11.11 31.62
N VAL A 12 -11.77 12.43 31.60
CA VAL A 12 -11.43 13.27 30.45
C VAL A 12 -9.95 13.17 30.06
N ILE A 13 -9.05 13.03 31.05
CA ILE A 13 -7.60 12.93 30.79
C ILE A 13 -7.28 11.62 30.06
N TYR A 14 -7.92 10.53 30.46
CA TYR A 14 -7.77 9.23 29.81
C TYR A 14 -8.27 9.24 28.36
N GLU A 15 -9.46 9.80 28.10
CA GLU A 15 -10.01 9.86 26.74
C GLU A 15 -9.20 10.77 25.82
N ARG A 16 -8.67 11.88 26.33
CA ARG A 16 -7.74 12.74 25.58
C ARG A 16 -6.43 12.02 25.25
N ALA A 17 -5.87 11.29 26.21
CA ALA A 17 -4.67 10.47 25.97
C ALA A 17 -4.93 9.46 24.84
N LYS A 18 -6.10 8.79 24.87
CA LYS A 18 -6.52 7.85 23.82
C LYS A 18 -6.65 8.52 22.45
N PHE A 19 -7.24 9.72 22.39
CA PHE A 19 -7.31 10.50 21.15
C PHE A 19 -5.92 10.82 20.60
N HIS A 20 -5.00 11.34 21.44
CA HIS A 20 -3.66 11.73 20.98
C HIS A 20 -2.82 10.53 20.55
N GLN A 21 -2.98 9.37 21.21
CA GLN A 21 -2.29 8.13 20.85
C GLN A 21 -2.86 7.45 19.60
N ARG A 22 -4.02 7.88 19.10
CA ARG A 22 -4.67 7.23 17.96
C ARG A 22 -3.86 7.47 16.68
N HIS A 23 -3.39 6.38 16.06
CA HIS A 23 -2.72 6.36 14.75
C HIS A 23 -3.29 5.21 13.93
N GLN A 24 -3.26 5.33 12.61
CA GLN A 24 -3.72 4.29 11.70
C GLN A 24 -2.85 3.04 11.87
N ASN A 25 -3.48 1.90 12.20
CA ASN A 25 -2.80 0.63 12.39
C ASN A 25 -2.45 -0.02 11.05
N ASP A 26 -1.57 -1.02 11.08
CA ASP A 26 -1.32 -1.86 9.91
C ASP A 26 -2.58 -2.60 9.48
N GLY A 27 -2.92 -2.51 8.19
CA GLY A 27 -4.13 -3.12 7.62
C GLY A 27 -5.43 -2.36 7.91
N GLU A 28 -5.40 -1.32 8.73
CA GLU A 28 -6.57 -0.48 9.00
C GLU A 28 -6.87 0.44 7.81
N THR A 29 -8.14 0.51 7.42
CA THR A 29 -8.61 1.37 6.32
C THR A 29 -8.65 2.84 6.74
N VAL A 30 -8.58 3.75 5.77
CA VAL A 30 -8.72 5.19 6.03
C VAL A 30 -10.07 5.52 6.67
N GLN A 31 -11.14 4.83 6.29
CA GLN A 31 -12.47 5.07 6.83
C GLN A 31 -12.55 4.72 8.32
N GLU A 32 -11.90 3.63 8.75
CA GLU A 32 -11.87 3.20 10.15
C GLU A 32 -11.16 4.22 11.05
N ILE A 33 -9.95 4.66 10.68
CA ILE A 33 -9.23 5.67 11.45
C ILE A 33 -10.01 6.99 11.53
N ILE A 34 -10.61 7.46 10.43
CA ILE A 34 -11.41 8.68 10.44
C ILE A 34 -12.63 8.53 11.36
N ALA A 35 -13.34 7.40 11.29
CA ALA A 35 -14.50 7.15 12.14
C ALA A 35 -14.12 7.13 13.62
N ASP A 36 -13.00 6.48 13.97
CA ASP A 36 -12.52 6.41 15.34
C ASP A 36 -12.07 7.76 15.89
N VAL A 37 -11.31 8.55 15.10
CA VAL A 37 -10.89 9.90 15.50
C VAL A 37 -12.11 10.78 15.75
N LEU A 38 -13.13 10.71 14.88
CA LEU A 38 -14.40 11.44 15.05
C LEU A 38 -15.22 10.96 16.26
N LYS A 39 -15.16 9.66 16.58
CA LYS A 39 -15.83 9.11 17.76
C LYS A 39 -15.15 9.57 19.04
N LEU A 40 -13.82 9.53 19.07
CA LEU A 40 -13.03 9.96 20.22
C LEU A 40 -13.20 11.47 20.47
N SER A 41 -13.20 12.30 19.42
CA SER A 41 -13.40 13.75 19.55
C SER A 41 -14.77 14.15 20.11
N LYS A 42 -15.81 13.34 19.91
CA LYS A 42 -17.15 13.56 20.48
C LYS A 42 -17.25 13.22 21.97
N THR A 43 -16.36 12.38 22.47
CA THR A 43 -16.47 11.81 23.84
C THR A 43 -16.13 12.86 24.91
N TYR A 44 -15.34 13.86 24.56
CA TYR A 44 -15.02 14.99 25.43
C TYR A 44 -15.14 16.29 24.60
N ASN A 45 -15.81 17.31 25.14
CA ASN A 45 -16.13 18.52 24.39
C ASN A 45 -14.88 19.40 24.16
N TYR A 46 -14.30 19.38 22.96
CA TYR A 46 -13.23 20.31 22.56
C TYR A 46 -13.76 21.70 22.15
N GLY A 47 -15.08 21.91 22.15
CA GLY A 47 -15.70 23.17 21.76
C GLY A 47 -15.34 23.56 20.33
N ASN A 48 -15.01 24.83 20.14
CA ASN A 48 -14.78 25.43 18.82
C ASN A 48 -13.52 24.89 18.10
N MET A 49 -12.61 24.22 18.81
CA MET A 49 -11.37 23.68 18.24
C MET A 49 -11.50 22.23 17.76
N THR A 50 -12.71 21.65 17.81
CA THR A 50 -12.92 20.23 17.50
C THR A 50 -12.40 19.87 16.10
N ASP A 51 -12.73 20.67 15.09
CA ASP A 51 -12.31 20.43 13.71
C ASP A 51 -10.80 20.56 13.51
N GLU A 52 -10.17 21.55 14.13
CA GLU A 52 -8.71 21.75 14.09
C GLU A 52 -7.99 20.56 14.71
N LEU A 53 -8.47 20.07 15.86
CA LEU A 53 -7.86 18.93 16.54
C LEU A 53 -8.04 17.62 15.76
N ILE A 54 -9.21 17.41 15.14
CA ILE A 54 -9.42 16.26 14.25
C ILE A 54 -8.49 16.35 13.04
N ARG A 55 -8.41 17.52 12.39
CA ARG A 55 -7.49 17.76 11.27
C ARG A 55 -6.07 17.42 11.68
N ASP A 56 -5.56 18.02 12.75
CA ASP A 56 -4.19 17.84 13.19
C ASP A 56 -3.91 16.37 13.54
N LYS A 57 -4.88 15.69 14.18
CA LYS A 57 -4.78 14.25 14.45
C LYS A 57 -4.76 13.42 13.17
N LEU A 58 -5.52 13.76 12.14
CA LEU A 58 -5.45 13.07 10.85
C LEU A 58 -4.11 13.35 10.15
N VAL A 59 -3.59 14.58 10.22
CA VAL A 59 -2.30 14.94 9.59
C VAL A 59 -1.17 14.05 10.09
N VAL A 60 -1.06 13.86 11.40
CA VAL A 60 -0.01 13.02 12.00
C VAL A 60 -0.41 11.55 12.17
N GLY A 61 -1.70 11.26 12.11
CA GLY A 61 -2.28 9.96 12.48
C GLY A 61 -2.41 8.98 11.31
N ILE A 62 -2.38 9.43 10.07
CA ILE A 62 -2.41 8.53 8.91
C ILE A 62 -1.05 7.87 8.67
N ARG A 63 -1.07 6.65 8.12
CA ARG A 63 0.16 5.89 7.82
C ARG A 63 0.86 6.34 6.54
N ASP A 64 0.11 6.93 5.63
CA ASP A 64 0.63 7.37 4.34
C ASP A 64 1.46 8.65 4.46
N ILE A 65 2.77 8.47 4.61
CA ILE A 65 3.73 9.55 4.82
C ILE A 65 3.61 10.62 3.74
N LYS A 66 3.45 10.23 2.46
CA LYS A 66 3.37 11.20 1.35
C LYS A 66 2.12 12.08 1.42
N VAL A 67 1.00 11.52 1.90
CA VAL A 67 -0.23 12.28 2.10
C VAL A 67 -0.11 13.17 3.32
N SER A 68 0.55 12.69 4.39
CA SER A 68 0.84 13.47 5.59
C SER A 68 1.70 14.69 5.27
N GLU A 69 2.83 14.49 4.58
CA GLU A 69 3.72 15.57 4.12
C GLU A 69 2.97 16.57 3.24
N ARG A 70 2.13 16.08 2.33
CA ARG A 70 1.30 16.95 1.47
C ARG A 70 0.36 17.84 2.26
N MET A 71 -0.28 17.30 3.30
CA MET A 71 -1.14 18.09 4.19
C MET A 71 -0.35 19.13 4.98
N GLN A 72 0.85 18.80 5.45
CA GLN A 72 1.71 19.73 6.20
C GLN A 72 2.19 20.93 5.38
N MET A 73 2.27 20.79 4.05
CA MET A 73 2.62 21.89 3.15
C MET A 73 1.49 22.91 2.93
N ASP A 74 0.25 22.58 3.32
CA ASP A 74 -0.91 23.46 3.14
C ASP A 74 -1.22 24.25 4.42
N SER A 75 -0.76 25.50 4.46
CA SER A 75 -0.98 26.43 5.59
C SER A 75 -2.45 26.76 5.88
N LYS A 76 -3.37 26.49 4.95
CA LYS A 76 -4.80 26.83 5.08
C LYS A 76 -5.70 25.59 5.16
N LEU A 77 -5.09 24.41 5.32
CA LEU A 77 -5.80 23.14 5.34
C LEU A 77 -6.94 23.13 6.35
N THR A 78 -8.13 22.81 5.87
CA THR A 78 -9.31 22.57 6.70
C THR A 78 -9.49 21.07 6.99
N PHE A 79 -10.27 20.74 8.02
CA PHE A 79 -10.64 19.35 8.30
C PHE A 79 -11.33 18.67 7.10
N ALA A 80 -12.24 19.37 6.43
CA ALA A 80 -12.97 18.83 5.28
C ALA A 80 -12.04 18.50 4.10
N GLU A 81 -11.06 19.37 3.82
CA GLU A 81 -10.06 19.14 2.78
C GLU A 81 -9.12 17.99 3.14
N ALA A 82 -8.63 17.93 4.39
CA ALA A 82 -7.81 16.83 4.88
C ALA A 82 -8.52 15.49 4.69
N LYS A 83 -9.77 15.38 5.16
CA LYS A 83 -10.59 14.18 5.02
C LYS A 83 -10.75 13.78 3.54
N THR A 84 -11.04 14.75 2.68
CA THR A 84 -11.24 14.51 1.24
C THR A 84 -9.96 14.00 0.59
N LEU A 85 -8.84 14.65 0.87
CA LEU A 85 -7.53 14.28 0.33
C LEU A 85 -7.13 12.86 0.71
N ILE A 86 -7.29 12.47 1.98
CA ILE A 86 -6.91 11.15 2.47
C ILE A 86 -7.75 10.06 1.76
N VAL A 87 -9.07 10.24 1.71
CA VAL A 87 -9.99 9.28 1.06
C VAL A 87 -9.72 9.17 -0.45
N GLN A 88 -9.52 10.30 -1.13
CA GLN A 88 -9.20 10.30 -2.55
C GLN A 88 -7.86 9.60 -2.84
N ASN A 89 -6.85 9.81 -2.00
CA ASN A 89 -5.55 9.18 -2.21
C ASN A 89 -5.63 7.65 -2.07
N GLU A 90 -6.31 7.15 -1.03
CA GLU A 90 -6.53 5.72 -0.85
C GLU A 90 -7.23 5.10 -2.07
N ARG A 91 -8.30 5.75 -2.53
CA ARG A 91 -9.05 5.29 -3.71
C ARG A 91 -8.18 5.25 -4.97
N VAL A 92 -7.42 6.32 -5.24
CA VAL A 92 -6.53 6.38 -6.41
C VAL A 92 -5.44 5.30 -6.33
N LYS A 93 -4.88 5.04 -5.14
CA LYS A 93 -3.91 3.96 -4.94
C LYS A 93 -4.51 2.59 -5.23
N GLN A 94 -5.74 2.32 -4.77
CA GLN A 94 -6.44 1.07 -5.05
C GLN A 94 -6.76 0.92 -6.54
N GLU A 95 -7.28 1.96 -7.19
CA GLU A 95 -7.59 1.95 -8.63
C GLU A 95 -6.32 1.75 -9.47
N ASN A 96 -5.23 2.45 -9.16
CA ASN A 96 -3.95 2.28 -9.85
C ASN A 96 -3.35 0.88 -9.66
N LYS A 97 -3.48 0.30 -8.46
CA LYS A 97 -3.08 -1.09 -8.22
C LYS A 97 -3.85 -2.05 -9.11
N ASN A 98 -5.18 -1.88 -9.20
CA ASN A 98 -6.03 -2.70 -10.06
C ASN A 98 -5.70 -2.53 -11.55
N LEU A 99 -5.38 -1.31 -12.00
CA LEU A 99 -4.98 -1.05 -13.38
C LEU A 99 -3.66 -1.75 -13.74
N ARG A 100 -2.67 -1.68 -12.84
CA ARG A 100 -1.38 -2.38 -13.01
C ARG A 100 -1.56 -3.89 -13.05
N GLU A 101 -2.37 -4.44 -12.16
CA GLU A 101 -2.65 -5.88 -12.14
C GLU A 101 -3.38 -6.35 -13.41
N LYS A 102 -4.28 -5.53 -13.97
CA LYS A 102 -4.94 -5.81 -15.26
C LYS A 102 -3.96 -5.77 -16.41
N SER A 103 -3.10 -4.73 -16.50
CA SER A 103 -2.11 -4.64 -17.58
C SER A 103 -1.16 -5.83 -17.57
N THR A 104 -0.76 -6.32 -16.39
CA THR A 104 0.09 -7.52 -16.30
C THR A 104 -0.66 -8.77 -16.80
N LYS A 105 -1.94 -8.94 -16.50
CA LYS A 105 -2.71 -10.10 -17.00
C LYS A 105 -2.96 -10.06 -18.51
N GLU A 106 -3.20 -8.88 -19.08
CA GLU A 106 -3.48 -8.72 -20.52
C GLU A 106 -2.22 -8.83 -21.39
N VAL A 107 -1.08 -8.31 -20.91
CA VAL A 107 0.20 -8.43 -21.64
C VAL A 107 0.71 -9.88 -21.65
N TYR A 108 0.35 -10.67 -20.64
CA TYR A 108 0.85 -12.03 -20.42
C TYR A 108 -0.26 -13.09 -20.40
N THR A 109 -1.07 -13.11 -21.46
CA THR A 109 -2.00 -14.22 -21.73
C THR A 109 -1.22 -15.46 -22.18
N PRO A 110 -1.74 -16.69 -21.99
CA PRO A 110 -1.06 -17.93 -22.44
C PRO A 110 -0.66 -17.91 -23.92
N ASP A 111 -1.45 -17.21 -24.76
CA ASP A 111 -1.18 -17.00 -26.18
C ASP A 111 -0.06 -15.99 -26.45
N THR A 112 0.07 -14.91 -25.65
CA THR A 112 1.20 -13.98 -25.77
C THR A 112 2.47 -14.55 -25.16
N LEU A 113 2.34 -15.34 -24.09
CA LEU A 113 3.40 -16.10 -23.45
C LEU A 113 3.97 -17.22 -24.34
N SER A 114 3.12 -17.88 -25.13
CA SER A 114 3.56 -18.84 -26.16
C SER A 114 4.41 -18.20 -27.26
N ARG A 115 4.21 -16.91 -27.56
CA ARG A 115 5.06 -16.12 -28.48
C ARG A 115 6.30 -15.53 -27.79
N HIS A 116 6.20 -15.24 -26.49
CA HIS A 116 7.32 -14.94 -25.59
C HIS A 116 8.02 -16.21 -25.10
N ARG A 117 7.82 -17.34 -25.80
CA ARG A 117 8.78 -18.43 -25.83
C ARG A 117 10.05 -17.83 -26.41
N LEU A 118 10.87 -17.28 -25.51
CA LEU A 118 12.26 -17.04 -25.76
C LEU A 118 12.77 -18.25 -26.52
N ARG A 119 13.56 -17.95 -27.53
CA ARG A 119 14.49 -18.81 -28.25
C ARG A 119 15.45 -19.49 -27.25
N ILE A 120 14.90 -20.30 -26.35
CA ILE A 120 15.58 -21.27 -25.51
C ILE A 120 15.94 -22.39 -26.48
N GLY A 121 17.19 -22.86 -26.41
CA GLY A 121 17.74 -23.89 -27.28
C GLY A 121 16.78 -25.08 -27.41
N ARG A 122 16.81 -25.71 -28.58
CA ARG A 122 15.82 -26.69 -29.06
C ARG A 122 15.73 -27.99 -28.25
N ASP A 123 16.46 -28.17 -27.16
CA ASP A 123 16.81 -29.54 -26.78
C ASP A 123 16.22 -30.06 -25.47
N ASP A 124 15.56 -29.26 -24.63
CA ASP A 124 14.88 -29.80 -23.43
C ASP A 124 13.55 -29.05 -23.17
N VAL A 125 12.49 -29.45 -23.88
CA VAL A 125 11.13 -28.95 -23.64
C VAL A 125 10.42 -29.90 -22.66
N ASP A 126 10.80 -29.81 -21.39
CA ASP A 126 9.89 -30.22 -20.33
C ASP A 126 8.88 -29.08 -20.11
N VAL A 127 7.61 -29.44 -20.17
CA VAL A 127 6.45 -28.56 -20.22
C VAL A 127 6.39 -27.69 -18.96
N LEU A 128 6.88 -26.44 -19.06
CA LEU A 128 6.60 -25.43 -18.05
C LEU A 128 5.09 -25.26 -17.92
N GLN A 129 4.55 -25.47 -16.73
CA GLN A 129 3.12 -25.27 -16.49
C GLN A 129 2.79 -23.78 -16.59
N GLU A 130 1.53 -23.46 -16.90
CA GLU A 130 1.05 -22.08 -17.07
C GLU A 130 1.40 -21.18 -15.87
N GLU A 131 1.37 -21.76 -14.67
CA GLU A 131 1.75 -21.11 -13.41
C GLU A 131 3.23 -20.72 -13.34
N ASP A 132 4.13 -21.52 -13.91
CA ASP A 132 5.57 -21.30 -13.90
C ASP A 132 5.96 -20.13 -14.82
N ILE A 133 5.26 -20.00 -15.94
CA ILE A 133 5.45 -18.90 -16.89
C ILE A 133 4.90 -17.60 -16.31
N ILE A 134 3.70 -17.62 -15.73
CA ILE A 134 3.10 -16.45 -15.04
C ILE A 134 4.00 -15.99 -13.89
N PHE A 135 4.58 -16.92 -13.13
CA PHE A 135 5.52 -16.59 -12.05
C PHE A 135 6.77 -15.89 -12.59
N HIS A 136 7.41 -16.45 -13.63
CA HIS A 136 8.65 -15.91 -14.20
C HIS A 136 8.45 -14.48 -14.73
N VAL A 137 7.34 -14.28 -15.43
CA VAL A 137 6.90 -13.01 -15.99
C VAL A 137 6.63 -11.97 -14.90
N ASN A 138 5.85 -12.31 -13.88
CA ASN A 138 5.52 -11.39 -12.80
C ASN A 138 6.77 -10.94 -12.04
N VAL A 139 7.74 -11.85 -11.84
CA VAL A 139 8.99 -11.48 -11.20
C VAL A 139 9.86 -10.62 -12.12
N ILE A 140 9.93 -10.91 -13.43
CA ILE A 140 10.65 -10.06 -14.39
C ILE A 140 10.01 -8.67 -14.51
N SER A 141 8.68 -8.54 -14.57
CA SER A 141 7.99 -7.25 -14.59
C SER A 141 8.33 -6.43 -13.34
N LYS A 142 8.28 -7.05 -12.15
CA LYS A 142 8.70 -6.39 -10.90
C LYS A 142 10.16 -5.94 -10.91
N LEU A 143 11.06 -6.75 -11.49
CA LEU A 143 12.48 -6.42 -11.63
C LEU A 143 12.73 -5.30 -12.66
N MET A 144 11.91 -5.21 -13.71
CA MET A 144 12.08 -4.27 -14.83
C MET A 144 11.40 -2.92 -14.60
N GLU A 145 10.28 -2.88 -13.88
CA GLU A 145 9.44 -1.69 -13.70
C GLU A 145 9.84 -0.78 -12.52
N LYS A 146 11.00 -1.05 -11.88
CA LYS A 146 11.49 -0.30 -10.70
C LYS A 146 10.52 -0.29 -9.50
N GLU A 147 9.63 -1.26 -9.39
CA GLU A 147 8.76 -1.43 -8.21
C GLU A 147 9.51 -1.96 -6.98
N ILE A 148 10.74 -2.43 -7.17
CA ILE A 148 11.63 -2.85 -6.08
C ILE A 148 12.23 -1.59 -5.47
N GLN A 149 11.72 -1.26 -4.28
CA GLN A 149 12.07 -0.02 -3.59
C GLN A 149 13.33 -0.18 -2.73
N THR A 150 13.77 -1.42 -2.46
CA THR A 150 14.90 -1.75 -1.58
C THR A 150 15.76 -2.90 -2.12
N ASP A 151 17.05 -2.91 -1.75
CA ASP A 151 18.01 -3.94 -2.17
C ASP A 151 17.68 -5.34 -1.61
N GLU A 152 17.08 -5.42 -0.41
CA GLU A 152 16.64 -6.70 0.18
C GLU A 152 15.51 -7.36 -0.60
N GLU A 153 14.56 -6.55 -1.09
CA GLU A 153 13.46 -7.03 -1.92
C GLU A 153 13.97 -7.55 -3.27
N TYR A 154 14.98 -6.87 -3.87
CA TYR A 154 15.66 -7.36 -5.07
C TYR A 154 16.29 -8.74 -4.88
N VAL A 155 17.08 -8.89 -3.81
CA VAL A 155 17.78 -10.16 -3.50
C VAL A 155 16.77 -11.28 -3.26
N THR A 156 15.68 -11.00 -2.55
CA THR A 156 14.62 -11.98 -2.26
C THR A 156 13.92 -12.44 -3.53
N GLN A 157 13.57 -11.53 -4.44
CA GLN A 157 12.94 -11.90 -5.71
C GLN A 157 13.91 -12.67 -6.61
N LYS A 158 15.20 -12.29 -6.64
CA LYS A 158 16.25 -13.02 -7.35
C LYS A 158 16.47 -14.44 -6.78
N GLN A 159 16.41 -14.59 -5.46
CA GLN A 159 16.51 -15.89 -4.77
C GLN A 159 15.34 -16.81 -5.15
N LYS A 160 14.11 -16.27 -5.20
CA LYS A 160 12.89 -17.00 -5.58
C LYS A 160 12.94 -17.52 -7.02
N LEU A 161 13.46 -16.71 -7.96
CA LEU A 161 13.72 -17.16 -9.34
C LEU A 161 14.76 -18.29 -9.39
N ARG A 162 15.85 -18.16 -8.62
CA ARG A 162 16.94 -19.14 -8.57
C ARG A 162 16.49 -20.48 -8.03
N GLN A 163 15.78 -20.50 -6.90
CA GLN A 163 15.33 -21.72 -6.23
C GLN A 163 14.32 -22.52 -7.05
N ARG A 164 13.50 -21.84 -7.86
CA ARG A 164 12.41 -22.50 -8.59
C ARG A 164 12.77 -22.94 -10.01
N PHE A 165 13.79 -22.34 -10.64
CA PHE A 165 14.14 -22.67 -12.03
C PHE A 165 15.53 -23.21 -12.26
N CYS A 166 16.52 -23.14 -11.35
CA CYS A 166 17.89 -23.58 -11.60
C CYS A 166 18.53 -22.90 -12.84
N TRP A 167 18.48 -21.56 -12.93
CA TRP A 167 18.97 -20.80 -14.11
C TRP A 167 20.01 -19.75 -13.70
N GLU A 168 21.27 -19.88 -14.16
CA GLU A 168 22.33 -18.90 -13.90
C GLU A 168 22.83 -18.11 -15.14
N GLY A 169 22.51 -18.50 -16.38
CA GLY A 169 23.17 -17.91 -17.57
C GLY A 169 22.52 -16.68 -18.21
N THR A 170 21.19 -16.61 -18.25
CA THR A 170 20.44 -15.77 -19.21
C THR A 170 19.97 -14.42 -18.63
N LEU A 171 19.64 -14.35 -17.34
CA LEU A 171 19.24 -13.09 -16.69
C LEU A 171 20.43 -12.14 -16.50
N GLU A 172 21.61 -12.67 -16.16
CA GLU A 172 22.84 -11.90 -15.98
C GLU A 172 23.27 -11.22 -17.29
N THR A 173 23.12 -11.92 -18.42
CA THR A 173 23.41 -11.39 -19.77
C THR A 173 22.36 -10.39 -20.24
N TYR A 174 21.08 -10.61 -19.92
CA TYR A 174 20.00 -9.65 -20.21
C TYR A 174 20.16 -8.34 -19.42
N TYR A 175 20.45 -8.44 -18.12
CA TYR A 175 20.62 -7.29 -17.23
C TYR A 175 21.86 -6.46 -17.60
N ARG A 176 22.98 -7.11 -17.96
CA ARG A 176 24.19 -6.41 -18.46
C ARG A 176 23.96 -5.68 -19.78
N ARG A 177 23.04 -6.17 -20.64
CA ARG A 177 22.69 -5.52 -21.91
C ARG A 177 21.83 -4.27 -21.71
N ASN A 178 20.85 -4.32 -20.81
CA ASN A 178 19.90 -3.22 -20.62
C ASN A 178 20.39 -2.10 -19.71
N ARG A 179 21.46 -2.29 -18.93
CA ARG A 179 22.08 -1.21 -18.13
C ARG A 179 23.02 -0.29 -18.94
N ARG A 180 23.27 -0.59 -20.22
CA ARG A 180 24.12 0.21 -21.11
C ARG A 180 23.33 1.08 -22.10
N ARG A 181 22.01 1.18 -21.93
CA ARG A 181 21.12 2.13 -22.60
C ARG A 181 20.49 3.03 -21.55
#